data_AF-A0A1M7IAZ0-F1
#
_entry.id   AF-A0A1M7IAZ0-F1
#
_cell.length_a   1.000
_cell.length_b   1.000
_cell.length_c   1.000
_cell.angle_alpha   90.00
_cell.angle_beta   90.00
_cell.angle_gamma   90.00
#
_symmetry.space_group_name_H-M   'P 1'
#
loop_
_entity.id
_entity.type
_entity.pdbx_description
1 polymer ?
#
loop_
_entity_poly.entity_id
_entity_poly.type
_entity_poly.pdbx_seq_one_letter_code
_entity_poly.pdbx_strand_id
1 'polypeptide(L)'
;MEIANLDYILSNIPPDVVSRGLAYYELGAVKSVVFHENTFKAIVKGTHYYEVLLKFRGNTLTAYGCTCPYVRQYNSMCKHVVAALLYIHKNKGDLKRPWAIKRKDVEAEVLSELFSKSGEKKQPVKVEYIFEFFPHGGYDFISRMHMKIGIDRMYILREVKRFFDAIESGRTFEFGKKFTFNPMLHGFSEEDENVFSILKEIYEIEKKMYWQSPKVFFNERYVNLTYGYLKKIAAALGQRKFRMTLPHIEIVSFETRERPFSVAVGKEGDGISVKATGDIGLPLDRDCRLVYKDKKIYVLDTDDPAFPIVKGIFLKYGEELRFEGENHRKFISLIDQFENDNFLEISPDLKDAVVKKPLKLSIKIEGYKNGIAADVKFVYGEKIIDPFAEAVDDLILRDYEKEDYVLKLFRDSGFELDRGRLVLIDEEKLYTFIKDVAHRLAGMGEVYYSSDVKHLFSTKAPKIRTSVRSLAGNLLEIRMDMEGIDEKTAEEILRAIKEKKKYFRLKDGSDFNSGKGQAFLLSLKAGGVGLNLTSADTVIHFDPWWNPAVEEQAADRAYRIGQENNVQVFRFITRGTIEEKIDELQKRKKDLISSIVSEGEVFINALSKDEIMELFRVG
;
A
#
# COMPACT_ATOMS: atom_id res chain seq x y z
N MET A 1 30.75 17.73 48.99
CA MET A 1 30.65 18.88 48.06
C MET A 1 30.12 20.06 48.87
N GLU A 2 30.81 21.19 48.92
CA GLU A 2 30.29 22.39 49.59
C GLU A 2 29.46 23.18 48.58
N ILE A 3 28.16 23.32 48.82
CA ILE A 3 27.30 24.09 47.91
C ILE A 3 27.75 25.55 48.00
N ALA A 4 28.32 26.06 46.90
CA ALA A 4 28.76 27.44 46.82
C ALA A 4 27.55 28.35 47.00
N ASN A 5 27.70 29.39 47.82
CA ASN A 5 26.67 30.41 48.06
C ASN A 5 25.37 29.85 48.66
N LEU A 6 25.41 28.79 49.49
CA LEU A 6 24.20 28.24 50.12
C LEU A 6 23.43 29.30 50.91
N ASP A 7 24.12 30.13 51.71
CA ASP A 7 23.46 31.18 52.50
C ASP A 7 22.77 32.22 51.61
N TYR A 8 23.38 32.54 50.46
CA TYR A 8 22.79 33.41 49.45
C TYR A 8 21.60 32.74 48.72
N ILE A 9 21.67 31.43 48.46
CA ILE A 9 20.53 30.69 47.89
C ILE A 9 19.37 30.72 48.88
N LEU A 10 19.62 30.47 50.17
CA LEU A 10 18.59 30.47 51.21
C LEU A 10 18.03 31.87 51.47
N SER A 11 18.84 32.93 51.37
CA SER A 11 18.36 34.31 51.54
C SER A 11 17.41 34.78 50.43
N ASN A 12 17.41 34.13 49.27
CA ASN A 12 16.51 34.41 48.15
C ASN A 12 15.20 33.61 48.21
N ILE A 13 14.98 32.85 49.28
CA ILE A 13 13.77 32.05 49.51
C ILE A 13 13.00 32.68 50.68
N PRO A 14 11.65 32.72 50.64
CA PRO A 14 10.86 33.23 51.75
C PRO A 14 11.25 32.59 53.11
N PRO A 15 11.48 33.39 54.19
CA PRO A 15 11.99 32.88 55.46
C PRO A 15 11.15 31.76 56.10
N ASP A 16 9.83 31.78 55.89
CA ASP A 16 8.89 30.75 56.37
C ASP A 16 9.09 29.42 55.63
N VAL A 17 9.50 29.45 54.36
CA VAL A 17 9.78 28.27 53.55
C VAL A 17 11.13 27.67 53.94
N VAL A 18 12.12 28.53 54.19
CA VAL A 18 13.45 28.12 54.69
C VAL A 18 13.31 27.45 56.06
N SER A 19 12.57 28.08 56.98
CA SER A 19 12.33 27.55 58.33
C SER A 19 11.64 26.18 58.29
N ARG A 20 10.63 26.01 57.43
CA ARG A 20 9.96 24.71 57.23
C ARG A 20 10.88 23.69 56.57
N GLY A 21 11.75 24.10 55.66
CA GLY A 21 12.73 23.23 55.03
C GLY A 21 13.78 22.72 56.03
N LEU A 22 14.24 23.59 56.94
CA LEU A 22 15.11 23.21 58.04
C LEU A 22 14.45 22.19 58.97
N ALA A 23 13.20 22.42 59.37
CA ALA A 23 12.45 21.48 60.19
C ALA A 23 12.30 20.11 59.50
N TYR A 24 12.04 20.07 58.19
CA TYR A 24 11.97 18.81 57.44
C TYR A 24 13.31 18.07 57.40
N TYR A 25 14.41 18.82 57.26
CA TYR A 25 15.75 18.24 57.34
C TYR A 25 16.02 17.63 58.73
N GLU A 26 15.74 18.37 59.81
CA GLU A 26 15.97 17.93 61.19
C GLU A 26 15.10 16.73 61.58
N LEU A 27 13.87 16.67 61.09
CA LEU A 27 12.95 15.53 61.28
C LEU A 27 13.32 14.30 60.43
N GLY A 28 14.42 14.33 59.68
CA GLY A 28 14.83 13.21 58.82
C GLY A 28 13.80 12.93 57.71
N ALA A 29 13.15 13.97 57.19
CA ALA A 29 12.15 13.82 56.12
C ALA A 29 12.79 13.38 54.80
N VAL A 30 14.07 13.66 54.58
CA VAL A 30 14.81 13.18 53.40
C VAL A 30 15.07 11.68 53.58
N LYS A 31 14.36 10.83 52.83
CA LYS A 31 14.40 9.37 52.97
C LYS A 31 15.40 8.68 52.06
N SER A 32 15.71 9.28 50.92
CA SER A 32 16.77 8.79 50.05
C SER A 32 17.39 9.93 49.27
N VAL A 33 18.67 9.79 48.94
CA VAL A 33 19.40 10.67 48.04
C VAL A 33 20.30 9.80 47.17
N VAL A 34 20.17 9.94 45.85
CA VAL A 34 21.00 9.28 44.86
C VAL A 34 21.75 10.36 44.08
N PHE A 35 23.02 10.12 43.82
CA PHE A 35 23.86 11.01 43.03
C PHE A 35 24.28 10.32 41.74
N HIS A 36 24.05 10.98 40.61
CA HIS A 36 24.49 10.52 39.30
C HIS A 36 25.08 11.70 38.52
N GLU A 37 26.34 11.56 38.10
CA GLU A 37 27.14 12.59 37.42
C GLU A 37 27.19 13.93 38.16
N ASN A 38 26.23 14.80 37.89
CA ASN A 38 26.11 16.17 38.41
C ASN A 38 24.71 16.45 38.96
N THR A 39 23.89 15.42 39.16
CA THR A 39 22.50 15.54 39.59
C THR A 39 22.26 14.71 40.83
N PHE A 40 21.74 15.35 41.88
CA PHE A 40 21.19 14.68 43.05
C PHE A 40 19.68 14.51 42.87
N LYS A 41 19.21 13.28 43.09
CA LYS A 41 17.79 12.94 43.17
C LYS A 41 17.47 12.52 44.59
N ALA A 42 16.60 13.25 45.26
CA ALA A 42 16.18 12.99 46.64
C ALA A 42 14.69 12.67 46.73
N ILE A 43 14.33 11.79 47.66
CA ILE A 43 12.94 11.55 48.05
C ILE A 43 12.72 12.16 49.43
N VAL A 44 11.75 13.07 49.55
CA VAL A 44 11.44 13.79 50.79
C VAL A 44 9.99 13.49 51.22
N LYS A 45 9.81 12.95 52.43
CA LYS A 45 8.51 12.65 53.03
C LYS A 45 7.85 13.91 53.58
N GLY A 46 6.76 14.34 52.97
CA GLY A 46 5.86 15.38 53.48
C GLY A 46 4.49 14.78 53.79
N THR A 47 3.43 15.40 53.27
CA THR A 47 2.10 14.76 53.22
C THR A 47 2.08 13.55 52.26
N HIS A 48 2.96 13.55 51.28
CA HIS A 48 3.30 12.44 50.38
C HIS A 48 4.81 12.39 50.19
N TYR A 49 5.31 11.36 49.50
CA TYR A 49 6.69 11.35 49.02
C TYR A 49 6.85 12.28 47.82
N TYR A 50 7.77 13.23 47.93
CA TYR A 50 8.10 14.17 46.87
C TYR A 50 9.50 13.91 46.33
N GLU A 51 9.59 13.71 45.03
CA GLU A 51 10.85 13.68 44.31
C GLU A 51 11.40 15.10 44.14
N VAL A 52 12.67 15.28 44.49
CA VAL A 52 13.46 16.51 44.40
C VAL A 52 14.68 16.24 43.52
N LEU A 53 14.94 17.11 42.56
CA LEU A 53 16.10 17.07 41.68
C LEU A 53 16.93 18.33 41.88
N LEU A 54 18.25 18.16 42.00
CA LEU A 54 19.20 19.26 42.18
C LEU A 54 20.39 19.02 41.26
N LYS A 55 20.60 19.91 40.29
CA LYS A 55 21.68 19.82 39.32
C LYS A 55 22.76 20.83 39.65
N PHE A 56 24.01 20.40 39.60
CA PHE A 56 25.17 21.21 39.94
C PHE A 56 26.13 21.31 38.76
N ARG A 57 26.89 22.39 38.70
CA ARG A 57 28.08 22.49 37.86
C ARG A 57 29.24 22.85 38.78
N GLY A 58 30.08 21.85 39.10
CA GLY A 58 30.98 21.94 40.24
C GLY A 58 30.17 22.07 41.54
N ASN A 59 30.43 23.13 42.31
CA ASN A 59 29.75 23.39 43.59
C ASN A 59 28.53 24.32 43.47
N THR A 60 28.24 24.83 42.27
CA THR A 60 27.16 25.81 42.05
C THR A 60 25.89 25.09 41.62
N LEU A 61 24.78 25.36 42.32
CA LEU A 61 23.45 24.87 41.93
C LEU A 61 23.02 25.57 40.64
N THR A 62 22.77 24.80 39.57
CA THR A 62 22.39 25.33 38.25
C THR A 62 20.92 25.11 37.92
N ALA A 63 20.31 24.07 38.47
CA ALA A 63 18.87 23.82 38.33
C ALA A 63 18.33 23.05 39.53
N TYR A 64 17.05 23.26 39.82
CA TYR A 64 16.32 22.50 40.83
C TYR A 64 14.93 22.14 40.32
N GLY A 65 14.34 21.10 40.90
CA GLY A 65 12.97 20.68 40.62
C GLY A 65 12.38 19.94 41.81
N CYS A 66 11.06 20.04 41.97
CA CYS A 66 10.33 19.22 42.91
C CYS A 66 8.95 18.89 42.35
N THR A 67 8.47 17.67 42.63
CA THR A 67 7.12 17.21 42.26
C THR A 67 5.99 17.83 43.07
N CYS A 68 6.30 18.64 44.10
CA CYS A 68 5.25 19.27 44.92
C CYS A 68 4.54 20.43 44.19
N PRO A 69 3.27 20.71 44.51
CA PRO A 69 2.51 21.80 43.89
C PRO A 69 3.15 23.19 44.04
N TYR A 70 3.89 23.41 45.13
CA TYR A 70 4.49 24.72 45.46
C TYR A 70 5.47 25.21 44.38
N VAL A 71 6.35 24.34 43.86
CA VAL A 71 7.31 24.74 42.83
C VAL A 71 6.59 25.09 41.52
N ARG A 72 5.52 24.35 41.18
CA ARG A 72 4.72 24.62 39.97
C ARG A 72 3.95 25.94 40.06
N GLN A 73 3.47 26.29 41.26
CA GLN A 73 2.63 27.47 41.47
C GLN A 73 3.44 28.77 41.62
N TYR A 74 4.58 28.72 42.31
CA TYR A 74 5.33 29.91 42.70
C TYR A 74 6.67 30.07 41.97
N ASN A 75 7.06 29.09 41.14
CA ASN A 75 8.35 29.05 40.45
C ASN A 75 9.55 29.34 41.38
N SER A 76 9.45 28.87 42.63
CA SER A 76 10.41 29.12 43.72
C SER A 76 10.71 27.82 44.46
N MET A 77 11.86 27.76 45.13
CA MET A 77 12.27 26.59 45.90
C MET A 77 11.29 26.33 47.04
N CYS A 78 10.77 25.10 47.10
CA CYS A 78 9.90 24.68 48.19
C CYS A 78 10.69 24.18 49.40
N LYS A 79 10.00 23.97 50.53
CA LYS A 79 10.57 23.36 51.74
C LYS A 79 11.27 22.01 51.50
N HIS A 80 10.82 21.20 50.52
CA HIS A 80 11.44 19.92 50.20
C HIS A 80 12.78 20.09 49.47
N VAL A 81 12.87 21.09 48.59
CA VAL A 81 14.13 21.49 47.92
C VAL A 81 15.12 21.99 48.95
N VAL A 82 14.69 22.85 49.87
CA VAL A 82 15.52 23.34 50.98
C VAL A 82 16.01 22.18 51.86
N ALA A 83 15.12 21.26 52.26
CA ALA A 83 15.49 20.11 53.08
C ALA A 83 16.53 19.22 52.39
N ALA A 84 16.38 18.96 51.08
CA ALA A 84 17.34 18.19 50.30
C ALA A 84 18.69 18.92 50.15
N LEU A 85 18.68 20.24 49.91
CA LEU A 85 19.90 21.07 49.84
C LEU A 85 20.68 21.02 51.16
N LEU A 86 19.98 21.21 52.29
CA LEU A 86 20.58 21.12 53.63
C LEU A 86 21.14 19.72 53.91
N TYR A 87 20.41 18.67 53.51
CA TYR A 87 20.85 17.29 53.66
C TYR A 87 22.14 17.01 52.89
N ILE A 88 22.21 17.41 51.62
CA ILE A 88 23.41 17.22 50.78
C ILE A 88 24.57 18.08 51.31
N HIS A 89 24.29 19.31 51.74
CA HIS A 89 25.30 20.19 52.28
C HIS A 89 25.86 19.69 53.62
N LYS A 90 25.07 19.06 54.50
CA LYS A 90 25.58 18.59 55.80
C LYS A 90 26.19 17.19 55.75
N ASN A 91 25.75 16.30 54.86
CA ASN A 91 26.24 14.91 54.78
C ASN A 91 27.38 14.73 53.74
N LYS A 92 28.34 15.67 53.70
CA LYS A 92 29.36 15.82 52.64
C LYS A 92 30.28 14.60 52.41
N GLY A 93 30.44 13.71 53.40
CA GLY A 93 31.41 12.60 53.40
C GLY A 93 30.86 11.24 52.94
N ASP A 94 29.59 10.94 53.23
CA ASP A 94 28.98 9.62 53.02
C ASP A 94 28.39 9.42 51.62
N LEU A 95 28.31 10.50 50.83
CA LEU A 95 27.73 10.48 49.48
C LEU A 95 28.71 9.97 48.40
N LYS A 96 29.95 9.60 48.76
CA LYS A 96 30.97 9.02 47.85
C LYS A 96 30.75 7.54 47.54
N ARG A 97 29.79 6.88 48.19
CA ARG A 97 29.25 5.58 47.82
C ARG A 97 27.72 5.73 47.75
N PRO A 98 27.00 4.89 46.97
CA PRO A 98 25.56 4.88 47.04
C PRO A 98 25.15 4.52 48.46
N TRP A 99 24.86 5.53 49.29
CA TRP A 99 24.22 5.38 50.58
C TRP A 99 22.85 4.78 50.28
N ALA A 100 22.79 3.45 50.33
CA ALA A 100 21.56 2.70 50.30
C ALA A 100 21.08 2.63 51.76
N ILE A 101 20.30 3.62 52.21
CA ILE A 101 19.25 3.29 53.18
C ILE A 101 18.47 2.14 52.55
N LYS A 102 18.34 1.04 53.30
CA LYS A 102 17.74 -0.24 52.90
C LYS A 102 16.60 -0.04 51.89
N ARG A 103 16.90 -0.28 50.59
CA ARG A 103 15.95 -0.19 49.46
C ARG A 103 14.62 -0.91 49.75
N LYS A 104 14.69 -2.03 50.47
CA LYS A 104 13.54 -2.88 50.80
C LYS A 104 12.44 -2.17 51.61
N ASP A 105 12.78 -1.26 52.53
CA ASP A 105 11.78 -0.69 53.44
C ASP A 105 11.06 0.50 52.79
N VAL A 106 11.77 1.33 52.02
CA VAL A 106 11.18 2.47 51.29
C VAL A 106 10.38 2.00 50.07
N GLU A 107 10.85 0.98 49.33
CA GLU A 107 10.07 0.39 48.24
C GLU A 107 8.77 -0.23 48.77
N ALA A 108 8.82 -1.00 49.86
CA ALA A 108 7.61 -1.59 50.44
C ALA A 108 6.66 -0.53 51.03
N GLU A 109 7.15 0.51 51.69
CA GLU A 109 6.31 1.57 52.27
C GLU A 109 5.68 2.46 51.17
N VAL A 110 6.44 2.82 50.13
CA VAL A 110 5.94 3.59 48.97
C VAL A 110 5.01 2.75 48.11
N LEU A 111 5.35 1.48 47.85
CA LEU A 111 4.46 0.55 47.14
C LEU A 111 3.21 0.26 47.96
N SER A 112 3.30 0.06 49.28
CA SER A 112 2.14 -0.12 50.15
C SER A 112 1.25 1.13 50.17
N GLU A 113 1.81 2.34 50.10
CA GLU A 113 1.05 3.60 50.00
C GLU A 113 0.43 3.80 48.60
N LEU A 114 1.08 3.30 47.54
CA LEU A 114 0.53 3.26 46.17
C LEU A 114 -0.56 2.20 46.03
N PHE A 115 -0.40 1.02 46.65
CA PHE A 115 -1.33 -0.10 46.63
C PHE A 115 -2.54 0.11 47.57
N SER A 116 -2.36 0.79 48.70
CA SER A 116 -3.49 1.16 49.58
C SER A 116 -4.42 2.18 48.92
N LYS A 117 -3.92 2.98 47.96
CA LYS A 117 -4.77 3.84 47.11
C LYS A 117 -5.50 3.12 45.98
N SER A 118 -5.05 1.92 45.58
CA SER A 118 -5.69 1.14 44.51
C SER A 118 -6.64 0.04 45.01
N GLY A 119 -6.78 -0.13 46.33
CA GLY A 119 -7.58 -1.21 46.93
C GLY A 119 -8.88 -0.80 47.63
N GLU A 120 -9.04 0.48 48.00
CA GLU A 120 -10.31 0.93 48.60
C GLU A 120 -11.37 1.13 47.51
N LYS A 121 -12.48 0.39 47.61
CA LYS A 121 -13.64 0.60 46.74
C LYS A 121 -14.19 2.00 46.98
N LYS A 122 -13.85 2.93 46.09
CA LYS A 122 -14.44 4.26 46.10
C LYS A 122 -15.95 4.14 45.96
N GLN A 123 -16.68 4.97 46.69
CA GLN A 123 -18.12 5.06 46.54
C GLN A 123 -18.45 5.59 45.13
N PRO A 124 -19.22 4.85 44.32
CA PRO A 124 -19.56 5.29 42.97
C PRO A 124 -20.49 6.50 43.04
N VAL A 125 -20.17 7.55 42.28
CA VAL A 125 -21.06 8.68 42.04
C VAL A 125 -21.83 8.47 40.74
N LYS A 126 -23.08 8.93 40.70
CA LYS A 126 -23.91 8.95 39.50
C LYS A 126 -23.61 10.21 38.70
N VAL A 127 -23.62 10.06 37.38
CA VAL A 127 -23.46 11.15 36.43
C VAL A 127 -24.66 11.17 35.48
N GLU A 128 -25.27 12.33 35.29
CA GLU A 128 -26.32 12.56 34.29
C GLU A 128 -25.76 13.53 33.25
N TYR A 129 -25.77 13.10 31.99
CA TYR A 129 -25.34 13.91 30.85
C TYR A 129 -26.54 14.61 30.20
N ILE A 130 -26.33 15.86 29.81
CA ILE A 130 -27.31 16.66 29.08
C ILE A 130 -26.60 17.27 27.87
N PHE A 131 -27.09 16.99 26.67
CA PHE A 131 -26.51 17.47 25.43
C PHE A 131 -27.42 18.51 24.75
N GLU A 132 -26.80 19.58 24.27
CA GLU A 132 -27.41 20.56 23.38
C GLU A 132 -26.69 20.47 22.03
N PHE A 133 -27.43 20.37 20.93
CA PHE A 133 -26.85 20.25 19.59
C PHE A 133 -27.12 21.51 18.78
N PHE A 134 -26.11 21.94 18.00
CA PHE A 134 -26.18 23.19 17.26
C PHE A 134 -25.86 22.95 15.78
N PRO A 135 -26.77 23.28 14.85
CA PRO A 135 -26.51 23.15 13.42
C PRO A 135 -25.52 24.22 12.89
N HIS A 136 -25.31 25.33 13.61
CA HIS A 136 -24.50 26.48 13.18
C HIS A 136 -23.52 26.95 14.28
N GLY A 137 -22.53 26.14 14.64
CA GLY A 137 -21.45 26.55 15.55
C GLY A 137 -20.31 27.25 14.80
N GLY A 138 -19.87 28.42 15.26
CA GLY A 138 -18.80 29.19 14.60
C GLY A 138 -17.39 28.57 14.66
N TYR A 139 -17.15 27.56 15.53
CA TYR A 139 -15.83 26.97 15.80
C TYR A 139 -15.80 25.43 15.62
N ASP A 140 -16.51 24.87 14.62
CA ASP A 140 -16.64 23.41 14.39
C ASP A 140 -17.25 22.60 15.56
N PHE A 141 -17.67 23.27 16.64
CA PHE A 141 -18.41 22.65 17.73
C PHE A 141 -19.84 22.34 17.30
N ILE A 142 -20.23 21.09 17.48
CA ILE A 142 -21.55 20.60 17.10
C ILE A 142 -22.45 20.35 18.31
N SER A 143 -21.87 20.30 19.52
CA SER A 143 -22.62 20.06 20.75
C SER A 143 -22.01 20.71 21.98
N ARG A 144 -22.85 21.01 22.97
CA ARG A 144 -22.46 21.31 24.36
C ARG A 144 -22.92 20.19 25.26
N MET A 145 -22.02 19.76 26.13
CA MET A 145 -22.31 18.76 27.16
C MET A 145 -22.30 19.40 28.55
N HIS A 146 -23.43 19.30 29.23
CA HIS A 146 -23.59 19.60 30.64
C HIS A 146 -23.63 18.31 31.45
N MET A 147 -23.23 18.41 32.73
CA MET A 147 -23.20 17.27 33.64
C MET A 147 -23.90 17.62 34.95
N LYS A 148 -24.62 16.64 35.51
CA LYS A 148 -24.98 16.61 36.91
C LYS A 148 -24.27 15.44 37.58
N ILE A 149 -23.80 15.65 38.80
CA ILE A 149 -23.07 14.64 39.58
C ILE A 149 -23.69 14.55 40.97
N GLY A 150 -23.80 13.33 41.51
CA GLY A 150 -24.33 13.12 42.85
C GLY A 150 -24.43 11.66 43.26
N ILE A 151 -24.83 11.41 44.50
CA ILE A 151 -25.06 10.06 45.04
C ILE A 151 -26.56 9.82 45.15
N ASP A 152 -27.21 10.52 46.08
CA ASP A 152 -28.66 10.47 46.30
C ASP A 152 -29.41 11.59 45.57
N ARG A 153 -28.77 12.77 45.48
CA ARG A 153 -29.31 13.95 44.79
C ARG A 153 -28.32 14.40 43.74
N MET A 154 -28.83 14.71 42.55
CA MET A 154 -28.03 15.17 41.41
C MET A 154 -27.82 16.69 41.48
N TYR A 155 -26.58 17.14 41.42
CA TYR A 155 -26.21 18.55 41.43
C TYR A 155 -25.64 18.97 40.07
N ILE A 156 -26.08 20.11 39.55
CA ILE A 156 -25.52 20.67 38.30
C ILE A 156 -24.07 21.06 38.55
N LEU A 157 -23.17 20.57 37.69
CA LEU A 157 -21.77 20.97 37.70
C LEU A 157 -21.63 22.36 37.06
N ARG A 158 -21.49 23.40 37.91
CA ARG A 158 -21.46 24.80 37.47
C ARG A 158 -20.09 25.34 37.09
N GLU A 159 -19.03 24.68 37.53
CA GLU A 159 -17.63 25.08 37.31
C GLU A 159 -16.82 23.86 36.85
N VAL A 160 -17.06 23.42 35.61
CA VAL A 160 -16.50 22.19 35.04
C VAL A 160 -14.97 22.21 35.07
N LYS A 161 -14.35 23.31 34.67
CA LYS A 161 -12.88 23.44 34.67
C LYS A 161 -12.26 23.26 36.06
N ARG A 162 -12.83 23.92 37.08
CA ARG A 162 -12.37 23.80 38.48
C ARG A 162 -12.58 22.41 39.05
N PHE A 163 -13.58 21.68 38.56
CA PHE A 163 -13.80 20.29 38.94
C PHE A 163 -12.67 19.40 38.43
N PHE A 164 -12.25 19.56 37.16
CA PHE A 164 -11.07 18.86 36.64
C PHE A 164 -9.77 19.29 37.34
N ASP A 165 -9.60 20.58 37.66
CA ASP A 165 -8.48 21.06 38.49
C ASP A 165 -8.45 20.36 39.87
N ALA A 166 -9.61 20.16 40.49
CA ALA A 166 -9.75 19.51 41.79
C ALA A 166 -9.42 18.02 41.71
N ILE A 167 -9.91 17.32 40.68
CA ILE A 167 -9.58 15.92 40.41
C ILE A 167 -8.07 15.74 40.21
N GLU A 168 -7.43 16.54 39.35
CA GLU A 168 -5.99 16.45 39.07
C GLU A 168 -5.14 16.77 40.32
N SER A 169 -5.61 17.70 41.16
CA SER A 169 -4.92 18.11 42.39
C SER A 169 -5.22 17.21 43.59
N GLY A 170 -6.13 16.24 43.47
CA GLY A 170 -6.62 15.43 44.59
C GLY A 170 -7.35 16.24 45.68
N ARG A 171 -7.92 17.39 45.33
CA ARG A 171 -8.67 18.27 46.25
C ARG A 171 -10.16 17.96 46.21
N THR A 172 -10.85 18.23 47.31
CA THR A 172 -12.32 18.16 47.35
C THR A 172 -12.95 19.26 46.49
N PHE A 173 -14.13 18.98 45.94
CA PHE A 173 -14.92 19.95 45.17
C PHE A 173 -16.34 20.01 45.73
N GLU A 174 -16.75 21.19 46.19
CA GLU A 174 -18.06 21.40 46.80
C GLU A 174 -19.12 21.71 45.72
N PHE A 175 -20.17 20.89 45.65
CA PHE A 175 -21.33 21.16 44.79
C PHE A 175 -22.40 21.99 45.52
N GLY A 176 -22.40 21.93 46.86
CA GLY A 176 -23.28 22.67 47.75
C GLY A 176 -23.18 22.14 49.18
N LYS A 177 -24.01 22.67 50.10
CA LYS A 177 -23.91 22.35 51.55
C LYS A 177 -24.05 20.86 51.91
N LYS A 178 -24.62 20.04 51.03
CA LYS A 178 -24.96 18.63 51.30
C LYS A 178 -24.16 17.63 50.47
N PHE A 179 -23.30 18.07 49.54
CA PHE A 179 -22.50 17.17 48.72
C PHE A 179 -21.16 17.81 48.33
N THR A 180 -20.09 17.10 48.68
CA THR A 180 -18.71 17.45 48.33
C THR A 180 -18.08 16.22 47.68
N PHE A 181 -17.61 16.39 46.46
CA PHE A 181 -16.88 15.33 45.76
C PHE A 181 -15.46 15.24 46.31
N ASN A 182 -15.04 14.04 46.74
CA ASN A 182 -13.69 13.78 47.19
C ASN A 182 -13.04 12.73 46.26
N PRO A 183 -12.04 13.09 45.44
CA PRO A 183 -11.39 12.16 44.51
C PRO A 183 -10.76 10.92 45.16
N MET A 184 -10.51 10.95 46.47
CA MET A 184 -10.00 9.81 47.23
C MET A 184 -11.10 8.83 47.63
N LEU A 185 -12.29 9.33 47.95
CA LEU A 185 -13.41 8.51 48.47
C LEU A 185 -14.45 8.17 47.39
N HIS A 186 -14.54 8.98 46.34
CA HIS A 186 -15.54 8.87 45.28
C HIS A 186 -14.89 8.49 43.95
N GLY A 187 -15.55 7.58 43.23
CA GLY A 187 -15.14 7.12 41.90
C GLY A 187 -16.30 7.14 40.93
N PHE A 188 -16.01 6.97 39.65
CA PHE A 188 -17.03 6.89 38.61
C PHE A 188 -17.32 5.43 38.24
N SER A 189 -18.44 5.18 37.56
CA SER A 189 -18.67 3.88 36.91
C SER A 189 -17.67 3.68 35.77
N GLU A 190 -17.49 2.46 35.27
CA GLU A 190 -16.57 2.18 34.15
C GLU A 190 -16.93 3.00 32.90
N GLU A 191 -18.22 3.09 32.56
CA GLU A 191 -18.71 3.93 31.47
C GLU A 191 -18.38 5.41 31.68
N ASP A 192 -18.62 5.92 32.88
CA ASP A 192 -18.36 7.32 33.22
C ASP A 192 -16.84 7.60 33.23
N GLU A 193 -16.00 6.69 33.74
CA GLU A 193 -14.54 6.82 33.70
C GLU A 193 -14.03 6.94 32.26
N ASN A 194 -14.60 6.17 31.32
CA ASN A 194 -14.26 6.30 29.90
C ASN A 194 -14.59 7.70 29.35
N VAL A 195 -15.76 8.24 29.70
CA VAL A 195 -16.14 9.62 29.34
C VAL A 195 -15.21 10.65 30.00
N PHE A 196 -14.91 10.50 31.30
CA PHE A 196 -14.04 11.41 32.05
C PHE A 196 -12.59 11.38 31.56
N SER A 197 -12.12 10.22 31.07
CA SER A 197 -10.82 10.08 30.40
C SER A 197 -10.74 10.93 29.13
N ILE A 198 -11.78 10.87 28.28
CA ILE A 198 -11.88 11.72 27.08
C ILE A 198 -11.94 13.20 27.47
N LEU A 199 -12.73 13.58 28.49
CA LEU A 199 -12.79 14.97 28.94
C LEU A 199 -11.46 15.47 29.52
N LYS A 200 -10.71 14.59 30.19
CA LYS A 200 -9.37 14.90 30.68
C LYS A 200 -8.39 15.16 29.52
N GLU A 201 -8.46 14.39 28.44
CA GLU A 201 -7.69 14.65 27.21
C GLU A 201 -7.97 16.06 26.69
N ILE A 202 -9.25 16.43 26.55
CA ILE A 202 -9.67 17.77 26.10
C ILE A 202 -9.15 18.86 27.07
N TYR A 203 -9.25 18.63 28.38
CA TYR A 203 -8.81 19.56 29.41
C TYR A 203 -7.29 19.78 29.35
N GLU A 204 -6.50 18.73 29.16
CA GLU A 204 -5.04 18.82 29.01
C GLU A 204 -4.62 19.59 27.75
N ILE A 205 -5.36 19.42 26.65
CA ILE A 205 -5.13 20.18 25.40
C ILE A 205 -5.39 21.67 25.65
N GLU A 206 -6.55 22.02 26.23
CA GLU A 206 -6.86 23.42 26.53
C GLU A 206 -5.83 24.04 27.49
N LYS A 207 -5.35 23.27 28.48
CA LYS A 207 -4.31 23.69 29.43
C LYS A 207 -2.94 23.90 28.79
N LYS A 208 -2.70 23.42 27.57
CA LYS A 208 -1.48 23.70 26.79
C LYS A 208 -1.64 24.90 25.85
N MET A 209 -2.88 25.28 25.52
CA MET A 209 -3.21 26.36 24.59
C MET A 209 -3.25 27.78 25.22
N TYR A 210 -2.75 27.97 26.46
CA TYR A 210 -2.88 29.20 27.27
C TYR A 210 -2.47 30.52 26.57
N TRP A 211 -1.69 30.47 25.50
CA TRP A 211 -1.20 31.68 24.80
C TRP A 211 -2.11 32.20 23.69
N GLN A 212 -3.12 31.44 23.24
CA GLN A 212 -3.88 31.81 22.02
C GLN A 212 -5.40 32.01 22.22
N SER A 213 -6.05 31.36 23.20
CA SER A 213 -7.43 31.70 23.66
C SER A 213 -7.86 30.83 24.85
N PRO A 214 -8.23 31.39 26.02
CA PRO A 214 -8.36 30.62 27.27
C PRO A 214 -9.69 29.86 27.51
N LYS A 215 -10.63 29.82 26.55
CA LYS A 215 -11.98 29.21 26.71
C LYS A 215 -12.54 28.61 25.42
N VAL A 216 -11.83 27.63 24.85
CA VAL A 216 -12.23 27.01 23.57
C VAL A 216 -13.19 25.84 23.81
N PHE A 217 -12.79 24.87 24.65
CA PHE A 217 -13.59 23.68 24.94
C PHE A 217 -14.36 23.80 26.25
N PHE A 218 -13.70 24.22 27.33
CA PHE A 218 -14.32 24.32 28.66
C PHE A 218 -14.89 25.71 28.89
N ASN A 219 -16.22 25.79 28.91
CA ASN A 219 -16.91 26.91 29.52
C ASN A 219 -17.07 26.65 31.04
N GLU A 220 -17.57 27.62 31.79
CA GLU A 220 -17.83 27.45 33.23
C GLU A 220 -18.79 26.28 33.47
N ARG A 221 -19.90 26.18 32.71
CA ARG A 221 -21.00 25.25 32.99
C ARG A 221 -21.12 24.05 32.05
N TYR A 222 -20.33 24.00 30.99
CA TYR A 222 -20.42 22.98 29.95
C TYR A 222 -19.09 22.79 29.22
N VAL A 223 -19.00 21.70 28.47
CA VAL A 223 -17.90 21.40 27.55
C VAL A 223 -18.43 21.47 26.13
N ASN A 224 -17.81 22.28 25.28
CA ASN A 224 -18.02 22.27 23.85
C ASN A 224 -17.33 21.04 23.24
N LEU A 225 -18.05 20.31 22.40
CA LEU A 225 -17.57 19.10 21.75
C LEU A 225 -17.54 19.28 20.24
N THR A 226 -16.39 18.98 19.65
CA THR A 226 -16.28 18.76 18.20
C THR A 226 -16.88 17.40 17.87
N TYR A 227 -17.14 17.16 16.58
CA TYR A 227 -17.62 15.86 16.11
C TYR A 227 -16.76 14.68 16.60
N GLY A 228 -15.43 14.79 16.49
CA GLY A 228 -14.52 13.72 16.90
C GLY A 228 -14.62 13.35 18.38
N TYR A 229 -14.69 14.35 19.27
CA TYR A 229 -14.85 14.09 20.71
C TYR A 229 -16.24 13.58 21.05
N LEU A 230 -17.28 14.09 20.39
CA LEU A 230 -18.63 13.56 20.56
C LEU A 230 -18.72 12.10 20.10
N LYS A 231 -18.10 11.73 18.97
CA LYS A 231 -18.04 10.34 18.49
C LYS A 231 -17.39 9.41 19.53
N LYS A 232 -16.26 9.83 20.11
CA LYS A 232 -15.60 9.10 21.22
C LYS A 232 -16.53 8.94 22.44
N ILE A 233 -17.20 10.02 22.85
CA ILE A 233 -18.12 10.01 24.01
C ILE A 233 -19.36 9.15 23.73
N ALA A 234 -19.92 9.21 22.52
CA ALA A 234 -21.03 8.37 22.11
C ALA A 234 -20.67 6.88 22.16
N ALA A 235 -19.48 6.51 21.69
CA ALA A 235 -18.98 5.15 21.81
C ALA A 235 -18.80 4.71 23.27
N ALA A 236 -18.32 5.60 24.14
CA ALA A 236 -18.14 5.32 25.58
C ALA A 236 -19.47 5.17 26.34
N LEU A 237 -20.50 5.95 25.96
CA LEU A 237 -21.84 5.88 26.56
C LEU A 237 -22.68 4.73 26.01
N GLY A 238 -22.38 4.23 24.80
CA GLY A 238 -23.16 3.19 24.15
C GLY A 238 -24.65 3.53 24.08
N GLN A 239 -25.50 2.61 24.56
CA GLN A 239 -26.96 2.76 24.56
C GLN A 239 -27.51 3.45 25.84
N ARG A 240 -26.64 4.03 26.68
CA ARG A 240 -27.06 4.74 27.87
C ARG A 240 -27.91 5.95 27.50
N LYS A 241 -29.04 6.10 28.21
CA LYS A 241 -29.95 7.21 28.01
C LYS A 241 -29.42 8.49 28.68
N PHE A 242 -29.54 9.59 27.96
CA PHE A 242 -29.18 10.93 28.43
C PHE A 242 -30.25 11.94 28.01
N ARG A 243 -30.17 13.16 28.56
CA ARG A 243 -31.11 14.23 28.22
C ARG A 243 -30.62 15.03 27.02
N MET A 244 -31.48 15.26 26.06
CA MET A 244 -31.24 16.19 24.96
C MET A 244 -32.21 17.36 25.08
N THR A 245 -31.77 18.56 24.73
CA THR A 245 -32.61 19.76 24.73
C THR A 245 -32.92 20.19 23.29
N LEU A 246 -34.16 20.01 22.79
CA LEU A 246 -34.65 20.55 21.50
C LEU A 246 -36.19 20.44 21.39
N PRO A 247 -36.95 21.51 21.05
CA PRO A 247 -37.41 22.58 21.96
C PRO A 247 -37.94 22.13 23.34
N HIS A 248 -38.10 20.83 23.58
CA HIS A 248 -38.40 20.23 24.88
C HIS A 248 -37.24 19.33 25.33
N ILE A 249 -37.22 18.96 26.61
CA ILE A 249 -36.24 17.99 27.13
C ILE A 249 -36.72 16.60 26.74
N GLU A 250 -35.91 15.90 25.97
CA GLU A 250 -36.13 14.49 25.64
C GLU A 250 -35.08 13.58 26.27
N ILE A 251 -35.44 12.31 26.44
CA ILE A 251 -34.51 11.28 26.89
C ILE A 251 -34.20 10.40 25.68
N VAL A 252 -32.94 10.40 25.28
CA VAL A 252 -32.44 9.76 24.05
C VAL A 252 -31.21 8.92 24.34
N SER A 253 -30.78 8.09 23.41
CA SER A 253 -29.49 7.38 23.45
C SER A 253 -28.69 7.60 22.16
N PHE A 254 -27.39 7.31 22.18
CA PHE A 254 -26.60 7.30 20.96
C PHE A 254 -26.75 5.97 20.23
N GLU A 255 -26.67 6.01 18.90
CA GLU A 255 -26.56 4.85 18.04
C GLU A 255 -25.33 5.04 17.14
N THR A 256 -24.37 4.12 17.22
CA THR A 256 -23.08 4.22 16.51
C THR A 256 -22.85 3.06 15.54
N ARG A 257 -23.75 2.08 15.51
CA ARG A 257 -23.60 0.85 14.71
C ARG A 257 -24.58 0.78 13.54
N GLU A 258 -25.75 1.37 13.70
CA GLU A 258 -26.80 1.38 12.68
C GLU A 258 -26.86 2.72 11.95
N ARG A 259 -27.44 2.69 10.75
CA ARG A 259 -27.74 3.89 9.94
C ARG A 259 -29.21 4.30 10.17
N PRO A 260 -29.56 5.59 10.03
CA PRO A 260 -30.90 6.10 10.36
C PRO A 260 -32.01 5.60 9.44
N PHE A 261 -31.66 5.16 8.23
CA PHE A 261 -32.58 4.62 7.23
C PHE A 261 -31.81 3.74 6.23
N SER A 262 -32.55 2.89 5.52
CA SER A 262 -32.05 2.19 4.32
C SER A 262 -32.37 3.01 3.07
N VAL A 263 -31.80 2.61 1.94
CA VAL A 263 -31.89 3.35 0.68
C VAL A 263 -32.31 2.41 -0.44
N ALA A 264 -33.39 2.74 -1.12
CA ALA A 264 -33.83 2.07 -2.32
C ALA A 264 -33.10 2.64 -3.54
N VAL A 265 -32.58 1.74 -4.38
CA VAL A 265 -31.87 2.09 -5.62
C VAL A 265 -32.62 1.52 -6.83
N GLY A 266 -33.12 2.42 -7.67
CA GLY A 266 -33.96 2.13 -8.83
C GLY A 266 -33.34 2.61 -10.13
N LYS A 267 -33.83 2.06 -11.25
CA LYS A 267 -33.53 2.58 -12.58
C LYS A 267 -34.60 3.60 -12.96
N GLU A 268 -34.19 4.77 -13.43
CA GLU A 268 -35.10 5.81 -13.92
C GLU A 268 -34.57 6.32 -15.27
N GLY A 269 -35.23 5.93 -16.37
CA GLY A 269 -34.72 6.18 -17.73
C GLY A 269 -33.37 5.49 -17.97
N ASP A 270 -32.37 6.26 -18.42
CA ASP A 270 -30.98 5.81 -18.58
C ASP A 270 -30.13 6.03 -17.31
N GLY A 271 -30.70 6.60 -16.25
CA GLY A 271 -30.02 6.92 -15.00
C GLY A 271 -30.35 5.99 -13.84
N ILE A 272 -29.76 6.32 -12.68
CA ILE A 272 -30.01 5.66 -11.39
C ILE A 272 -30.72 6.65 -10.48
N SER A 273 -31.81 6.19 -9.86
CA SER A 273 -32.49 6.90 -8.80
C SER A 273 -32.19 6.27 -7.44
N VAL A 274 -31.98 7.12 -6.44
CA VAL A 274 -31.59 6.72 -5.09
C VAL A 274 -32.45 7.48 -4.09
N LYS A 275 -33.20 6.74 -3.27
CA LYS A 275 -34.20 7.32 -2.37
C LYS A 275 -34.16 6.65 -1.01
N ALA A 276 -34.28 7.42 0.07
CA ALA A 276 -34.41 6.86 1.41
C ALA A 276 -35.72 6.07 1.57
N THR A 277 -35.65 4.97 2.32
CA THR A 277 -36.82 4.20 2.72
C THR A 277 -37.37 4.73 4.05
N GLY A 278 -38.53 5.36 4.00
CA GLY A 278 -39.21 5.89 5.19
C GLY A 278 -38.69 7.25 5.66
N ASP A 279 -38.89 7.55 6.94
CA ASP A 279 -38.45 8.80 7.55
C ASP A 279 -36.92 8.87 7.66
N ILE A 280 -36.32 9.95 7.18
CA ILE A 280 -34.86 10.17 7.23
C ILE A 280 -34.39 10.69 8.59
N GLY A 281 -35.31 11.18 9.43
CA GLY A 281 -34.99 11.83 10.70
C GLY A 281 -34.52 13.27 10.54
N LEU A 282 -34.12 13.87 11.65
CA LEU A 282 -33.71 15.27 11.74
C LEU A 282 -32.18 15.38 11.85
N PRO A 283 -31.47 15.98 10.88
CA PRO A 283 -30.05 16.25 11.04
C PRO A 283 -29.80 17.28 12.16
N LEU A 284 -28.87 16.96 13.06
CA LEU A 284 -28.52 17.81 14.22
C LEU A 284 -27.28 18.69 13.98
N ASP A 285 -26.52 18.44 12.91
CA ASP A 285 -25.38 19.24 12.49
C ASP A 285 -25.38 19.48 10.98
N ARG A 286 -24.67 20.52 10.53
CA ARG A 286 -24.63 20.95 9.11
C ARG A 286 -24.14 19.86 8.15
N ASP A 287 -23.20 19.03 8.60
CA ASP A 287 -22.64 17.98 7.76
C ASP A 287 -23.46 16.69 7.77
N CYS A 288 -24.60 16.67 8.47
CA CYS A 288 -25.48 15.53 8.62
C CYS A 288 -24.76 14.29 9.20
N ARG A 289 -23.76 14.52 10.06
CA ARG A 289 -23.03 13.48 10.79
C ARG A 289 -23.81 12.98 12.01
N LEU A 290 -24.73 13.79 12.51
CA LEU A 290 -25.64 13.47 13.59
C LEU A 290 -27.08 13.53 13.09
N VAL A 291 -27.86 12.47 13.34
CA VAL A 291 -29.26 12.40 12.96
C VAL A 291 -30.11 11.97 14.16
N TYR A 292 -31.11 12.76 14.51
CA TYR A 292 -32.11 12.40 15.51
C TYR A 292 -33.29 11.68 14.85
N LYS A 293 -33.61 10.47 15.33
CA LYS A 293 -34.78 9.69 14.90
C LYS A 293 -35.17 8.69 16.00
N ASP A 294 -36.47 8.53 16.25
CA ASP A 294 -37.02 7.53 17.19
C ASP A 294 -36.35 7.53 18.58
N LYS A 295 -36.10 8.72 19.15
CA LYS A 295 -35.38 8.92 20.42
C LYS A 295 -33.94 8.37 20.45
N LYS A 296 -33.34 8.17 19.29
CA LYS A 296 -31.92 7.88 19.12
C LYS A 296 -31.23 9.04 18.40
N ILE A 297 -29.96 9.22 18.71
CA ILE A 297 -29.05 10.08 17.96
C ILE A 297 -28.05 9.16 17.25
N TYR A 298 -28.24 9.01 15.95
CA TYR A 298 -27.33 8.29 15.07
C TYR A 298 -26.07 9.13 14.86
N VAL A 299 -24.93 8.59 15.24
CA VAL A 299 -23.61 9.19 15.05
C VAL A 299 -22.96 8.46 13.88
N LEU A 300 -23.08 9.05 12.69
CA LEU A 300 -22.63 8.44 11.45
C LEU A 300 -21.11 8.45 11.39
N ASP A 301 -20.50 7.39 10.86
CA ASP A 301 -19.08 7.38 10.54
C ASP A 301 -18.84 8.07 9.20
N THR A 302 -17.96 9.08 9.17
CA THR A 302 -17.62 9.79 7.93
C THR A 302 -16.77 8.96 6.97
N ASP A 303 -16.12 7.91 7.48
CA ASP A 303 -15.32 6.97 6.68
C ASP A 303 -16.18 5.82 6.11
N ASP A 304 -17.46 5.71 6.50
CA ASP A 304 -18.41 4.75 5.95
C ASP A 304 -18.68 5.07 4.46
N PRO A 305 -18.49 4.13 3.53
CA PRO A 305 -18.82 4.32 2.11
C PRO A 305 -20.26 4.78 1.87
N ALA A 306 -21.20 4.49 2.79
CA ALA A 306 -22.59 4.94 2.70
C ALA A 306 -22.78 6.43 3.02
N PHE A 307 -21.83 7.05 3.75
CA PHE A 307 -21.97 8.41 4.26
C PHE A 307 -22.24 9.45 3.16
N PRO A 308 -21.57 9.44 1.99
CA PRO A 308 -21.88 10.34 0.88
C PRO A 308 -23.33 10.22 0.38
N ILE A 309 -23.89 9.00 0.38
CA ILE A 309 -25.28 8.74 -0.04
C ILE A 309 -26.24 9.35 0.99
N VAL A 310 -26.03 9.05 2.28
CA VAL A 310 -26.82 9.60 3.38
C VAL A 310 -26.77 11.14 3.38
N LYS A 311 -25.58 11.73 3.26
CA LYS A 311 -25.39 13.19 3.18
C LYS A 311 -26.10 13.79 1.97
N GLY A 312 -26.01 13.15 0.80
CA GLY A 312 -26.71 13.60 -0.41
C GLY A 312 -28.21 13.68 -0.21
N ILE A 313 -28.81 12.63 0.38
CA ILE A 313 -30.25 12.57 0.67
C ILE A 313 -30.67 13.70 1.62
N PHE A 314 -29.89 13.97 2.68
CA PHE A 314 -30.19 15.10 3.57
C PHE A 314 -30.06 16.47 2.90
N LEU A 315 -29.06 16.68 2.03
CA LEU A 315 -28.91 17.92 1.26
C LEU A 315 -30.10 18.18 0.32
N LYS A 316 -30.80 17.11 -0.08
CA LYS A 316 -32.02 17.13 -0.87
C LYS A 316 -33.29 17.03 -0.01
N TYR A 317 -33.19 17.18 1.31
CA TYR A 317 -34.32 17.10 2.24
C TYR A 317 -35.15 15.81 2.10
N GLY A 318 -34.50 14.69 1.77
CA GLY A 318 -35.16 13.39 1.57
C GLY A 318 -35.70 13.16 0.18
N GLU A 319 -35.57 14.13 -0.74
CA GLU A 319 -35.90 13.93 -2.15
C GLU A 319 -34.96 12.92 -2.83
N GLU A 320 -35.45 12.37 -3.94
CA GLU A 320 -34.73 11.42 -4.77
C GLU A 320 -33.44 12.05 -5.35
N LEU A 321 -32.33 11.34 -5.22
CA LEU A 321 -31.08 11.65 -5.91
C LEU A 321 -31.10 10.98 -7.29
N ARG A 322 -30.72 11.74 -8.32
CA ARG A 322 -30.63 11.25 -9.69
C ARG A 322 -29.19 11.32 -10.16
N PHE A 323 -28.72 10.20 -10.69
CA PHE A 323 -27.38 10.06 -11.25
C PHE A 323 -27.51 9.72 -12.74
N GLU A 324 -26.91 10.55 -13.58
CA GLU A 324 -26.90 10.42 -15.05
C GLU A 324 -25.45 10.52 -15.58
N GLY A 325 -25.17 9.95 -16.76
CA GLY A 325 -23.87 10.01 -17.41
C GLY A 325 -22.70 9.52 -16.55
N GLU A 326 -21.62 10.30 -16.44
CA GLU A 326 -20.43 9.92 -15.64
C GLU A 326 -20.73 9.68 -14.15
N ASN A 327 -21.76 10.34 -13.60
CA ASN A 327 -22.06 10.25 -12.17
C ASN A 327 -22.72 8.92 -11.79
N HIS A 328 -23.53 8.34 -12.69
CA HIS A 328 -24.13 7.02 -12.43
C HIS A 328 -23.04 5.93 -12.44
N ARG A 329 -22.02 6.05 -13.30
CA ARG A 329 -20.89 5.09 -13.35
C ARG A 329 -20.11 5.03 -12.04
N LYS A 330 -19.82 6.20 -11.46
CA LYS A 330 -19.19 6.32 -10.13
C LYS A 330 -20.07 5.71 -9.05
N PHE A 331 -21.38 5.95 -9.11
CA PHE A 331 -22.33 5.37 -8.16
C PHE A 331 -22.40 3.84 -8.27
N ILE A 332 -22.45 3.26 -9.48
CA ILE A 332 -22.42 1.80 -9.68
C ILE A 332 -21.20 1.16 -9.02
N SER A 333 -20.02 1.77 -9.14
CA SER A 333 -18.80 1.26 -8.48
C SER A 333 -18.87 1.28 -6.95
N LEU A 334 -19.69 2.17 -6.37
CA LEU A 334 -19.96 2.19 -4.93
C LEU A 334 -20.92 1.08 -4.54
N ILE A 335 -21.91 0.73 -5.39
CA ILE A 335 -22.90 -0.33 -5.09
C ILE A 335 -22.22 -1.67 -4.79
N ASP A 336 -21.14 -2.02 -5.49
CA ASP A 336 -20.36 -3.25 -5.29
C ASP A 336 -19.86 -3.39 -3.84
N GLN A 337 -19.56 -2.27 -3.17
CA GLN A 337 -19.09 -2.26 -1.78
C GLN A 337 -20.18 -2.63 -0.77
N PHE A 338 -21.45 -2.62 -1.18
CA PHE A 338 -22.62 -2.88 -0.33
C PHE A 338 -23.29 -4.23 -0.62
N GLU A 339 -22.68 -5.13 -1.39
CA GLU A 339 -23.30 -6.42 -1.76
C GLU A 339 -23.76 -7.24 -0.54
N ASN A 340 -23.06 -7.11 0.59
CA ASN A 340 -23.38 -7.78 1.86
C ASN A 340 -23.98 -6.83 2.92
N ASP A 341 -24.38 -5.62 2.54
CA ASP A 341 -24.88 -4.58 3.43
C ASP A 341 -26.39 -4.36 3.22
N ASN A 342 -27.18 -4.50 4.28
CA ASN A 342 -28.64 -4.31 4.24
C ASN A 342 -29.08 -2.84 4.07
N PHE A 343 -28.14 -1.92 3.87
CA PHE A 343 -28.41 -0.52 3.62
C PHE A 343 -28.95 -0.23 2.21
N LEU A 344 -28.49 -0.94 1.18
CA LEU A 344 -28.95 -0.72 -0.20
C LEU A 344 -29.97 -1.78 -0.63
N GLU A 345 -31.21 -1.34 -0.83
CA GLU A 345 -32.26 -2.11 -1.45
C GLU A 345 -32.25 -1.89 -2.98
N ILE A 346 -31.47 -2.70 -3.68
CA ILE A 346 -31.32 -2.59 -5.14
C ILE A 346 -32.50 -3.29 -5.84
N SER A 347 -33.18 -2.57 -6.73
CA SER A 347 -34.24 -3.13 -7.58
C SER A 347 -33.74 -4.31 -8.44
N PRO A 348 -34.58 -5.32 -8.74
CA PRO A 348 -34.18 -6.49 -9.53
C PRO A 348 -33.55 -6.12 -10.88
N ASP A 349 -34.11 -5.12 -11.56
CA ASP A 349 -33.67 -4.64 -12.89
C ASP A 349 -32.23 -4.09 -12.86
N LEU A 350 -31.81 -3.54 -11.71
CA LEU A 350 -30.45 -3.07 -11.48
C LEU A 350 -29.51 -4.18 -11.03
N LYS A 351 -29.99 -5.19 -10.30
CA LYS A 351 -29.14 -6.31 -9.86
C LYS A 351 -28.48 -7.00 -11.05
N ASP A 352 -29.24 -7.27 -12.12
CA ASP A 352 -28.70 -7.92 -13.34
C ASP A 352 -27.71 -7.04 -14.12
N ALA A 353 -27.77 -5.71 -13.93
CA ALA A 353 -26.91 -4.72 -14.56
C ALA A 353 -25.65 -4.41 -13.75
N VAL A 354 -25.76 -4.46 -12.41
CA VAL A 354 -24.68 -4.16 -11.45
C VAL A 354 -23.83 -5.40 -11.14
N VAL A 355 -24.32 -6.62 -11.39
CA VAL A 355 -23.49 -7.84 -11.29
C VAL A 355 -22.26 -7.70 -12.19
N LYS A 356 -21.07 -7.80 -11.60
CA LYS A 356 -19.79 -7.80 -12.29
C LYS A 356 -19.68 -9.03 -13.19
N LYS A 357 -20.13 -8.92 -14.43
CA LYS A 357 -19.98 -9.97 -15.45
C LYS A 357 -18.51 -10.04 -15.86
N PRO A 358 -17.93 -11.25 -16.02
CA PRO A 358 -16.54 -11.35 -16.45
C PRO A 358 -16.40 -10.77 -17.86
N LEU A 359 -15.44 -9.86 -18.02
CA LEU A 359 -15.06 -9.33 -19.33
C LEU A 359 -14.61 -10.48 -20.23
N LYS A 360 -15.30 -10.67 -21.35
CA LYS A 360 -14.85 -11.51 -22.46
C LYS A 360 -14.39 -10.63 -23.61
N LEU A 361 -13.20 -10.90 -24.13
CA LEU A 361 -12.69 -10.18 -25.31
C LEU A 361 -13.19 -10.86 -26.59
N SER A 362 -13.66 -10.06 -27.54
CA SER A 362 -13.93 -10.50 -28.91
C SER A 362 -13.14 -9.60 -29.86
N ILE A 363 -12.14 -10.17 -30.53
CA ILE A 363 -11.22 -9.44 -31.40
C ILE A 363 -11.32 -10.01 -32.81
N LYS A 364 -11.59 -9.16 -33.80
CA LYS A 364 -11.60 -9.54 -35.20
C LYS A 364 -10.40 -8.91 -35.91
N ILE A 365 -9.53 -9.73 -36.49
CA ILE A 365 -8.35 -9.29 -37.24
C ILE A 365 -8.61 -9.51 -38.73
N GLU A 366 -8.49 -8.44 -39.50
CA GLU A 366 -8.70 -8.40 -40.95
C GLU A 366 -7.50 -7.78 -41.67
N GLY A 367 -7.28 -8.13 -42.94
CA GLY A 367 -6.28 -7.47 -43.76
C GLY A 367 -6.65 -6.00 -43.99
N TYR A 368 -5.67 -5.11 -43.84
CA TYR A 368 -5.87 -3.68 -44.09
C TYR A 368 -4.64 -3.06 -44.74
N LYS A 369 -4.78 -2.62 -45.99
CA LYS A 369 -3.66 -2.14 -46.83
C LYS A 369 -2.54 -3.20 -46.87
N ASN A 370 -1.33 -2.85 -46.44
CA ASN A 370 -0.18 -3.76 -46.36
C ASN A 370 0.01 -4.35 -44.95
N GLY A 371 -1.00 -4.25 -44.08
CA GLY A 371 -0.93 -4.74 -42.70
C GLY A 371 -2.26 -5.31 -42.25
N ILE A 372 -2.58 -5.11 -40.97
CA ILE A 372 -3.79 -5.65 -40.35
C ILE A 372 -4.60 -4.57 -39.63
N ALA A 373 -5.90 -4.77 -39.56
CA ALA A 373 -6.80 -4.03 -38.71
C ALA A 373 -7.42 -4.96 -37.66
N ALA A 374 -7.50 -4.50 -36.42
CA ALA A 374 -8.16 -5.17 -35.32
C ALA A 374 -9.42 -4.38 -34.90
N ASP A 375 -10.56 -5.07 -34.91
CA ASP A 375 -11.80 -4.62 -34.29
C ASP A 375 -11.94 -5.29 -32.92
N VAL A 376 -11.87 -4.49 -31.85
CA VAL A 376 -11.84 -4.97 -30.46
C VAL A 376 -13.18 -4.65 -29.82
N LYS A 377 -13.88 -5.67 -29.32
CA LYS A 377 -15.13 -5.55 -28.58
C LYS A 377 -15.01 -6.13 -27.18
N PHE A 378 -15.56 -5.42 -26.20
CA PHE A 378 -15.64 -5.85 -24.80
C PHE A 378 -17.03 -6.42 -24.50
N VAL A 379 -17.12 -7.71 -24.18
CA VAL A 379 -18.38 -8.42 -24.01
C VAL A 379 -18.64 -8.69 -22.52
N TYR A 380 -19.77 -8.21 -22.03
CA TYR A 380 -20.25 -8.36 -20.65
C TYR A 380 -21.62 -9.05 -20.64
N GLY A 381 -21.64 -10.38 -20.64
CA GLY A 381 -22.87 -11.16 -20.81
C GLY A 381 -23.47 -10.97 -22.20
N GLU A 382 -24.65 -10.35 -22.28
CA GLU A 382 -25.34 -10.04 -23.56
C GLU A 382 -24.96 -8.68 -24.16
N LYS A 383 -24.28 -7.82 -23.38
CA LYS A 383 -23.88 -6.48 -23.83
C LYS A 383 -22.51 -6.48 -24.48
N ILE A 384 -22.41 -5.80 -25.62
CA ILE A 384 -21.17 -5.66 -26.41
C ILE A 384 -20.81 -4.18 -26.45
N ILE A 385 -19.65 -3.84 -25.92
CA ILE A 385 -19.13 -2.47 -25.87
C ILE A 385 -18.04 -2.31 -26.92
N ASP A 386 -18.19 -1.27 -27.74
CA ASP A 386 -17.16 -0.78 -28.64
C ASP A 386 -16.36 0.33 -27.94
N PRO A 387 -15.04 0.17 -27.72
CA PRO A 387 -14.21 1.18 -27.07
C PRO A 387 -14.03 2.46 -27.87
N PHE A 388 -14.36 2.47 -29.17
CA PHE A 388 -14.15 3.60 -30.07
C PHE A 388 -15.45 4.22 -30.61
N ALA A 389 -16.61 3.66 -30.26
CA ALA A 389 -17.90 4.26 -30.58
C ALA A 389 -18.24 5.41 -29.60
N GLU A 390 -19.23 6.24 -29.94
CA GLU A 390 -19.80 7.19 -28.98
C GLU A 390 -20.27 6.46 -27.72
N ALA A 391 -20.04 7.06 -26.55
CA ALA A 391 -20.38 6.45 -25.28
C ALA A 391 -21.91 6.24 -25.21
N VAL A 392 -22.34 5.00 -25.41
CA VAL A 392 -23.69 4.57 -25.08
C VAL A 392 -23.77 4.52 -23.55
N ASP A 393 -24.77 5.17 -22.96
CA ASP A 393 -24.99 5.22 -21.51
C ASP A 393 -25.47 3.85 -21.03
N ASP A 394 -24.53 2.91 -20.96
CA ASP A 394 -24.79 1.54 -20.57
C ASP A 394 -24.54 1.35 -19.08
N LEU A 395 -25.62 1.05 -18.36
CA LEU A 395 -25.71 0.73 -16.91
C LEU A 395 -24.93 -0.53 -16.46
N ILE A 396 -23.78 -0.85 -17.08
CA ILE A 396 -22.96 -2.01 -16.71
C ILE A 396 -21.72 -1.64 -15.91
N LEU A 397 -21.37 -2.51 -14.96
CA LEU A 397 -20.11 -2.42 -14.21
C LEU A 397 -18.95 -2.97 -15.07
N ARG A 398 -18.17 -2.05 -15.66
CA ARG A 398 -17.05 -2.36 -16.56
C ARG A 398 -15.74 -2.57 -15.80
N ASP A 399 -14.94 -3.52 -16.26
CA ASP A 399 -13.59 -3.78 -15.79
C ASP A 399 -12.59 -2.87 -16.53
N TYR A 400 -12.61 -1.58 -16.19
CA TYR A 400 -11.79 -0.56 -16.86
C TYR A 400 -10.28 -0.85 -16.80
N GLU A 401 -9.81 -1.50 -15.74
CA GLU A 401 -8.40 -1.88 -15.62
C GLU A 401 -8.00 -2.89 -16.69
N LYS A 402 -8.82 -3.93 -16.90
CA LYS A 402 -8.56 -4.91 -17.96
C LYS A 402 -8.80 -4.32 -19.35
N GLU A 403 -9.82 -3.48 -19.52
CA GLU A 403 -10.06 -2.81 -20.80
C GLU A 403 -8.87 -1.93 -21.21
N ASP A 404 -8.35 -1.09 -20.31
CA ASP A 404 -7.18 -0.24 -20.59
C ASP A 404 -5.93 -1.08 -20.80
N TYR A 405 -5.74 -2.17 -20.05
CA TYR A 405 -4.65 -3.12 -20.29
C TYR A 405 -4.66 -3.69 -21.71
N VAL A 406 -5.83 -4.11 -22.22
CA VAL A 406 -5.97 -4.64 -23.58
C VAL A 406 -5.69 -3.56 -24.62
N LEU A 407 -6.27 -2.37 -24.47
CA LEU A 407 -6.00 -1.25 -25.39
C LEU A 407 -4.53 -0.83 -25.37
N LYS A 408 -3.89 -0.88 -24.20
CA LYS A 408 -2.46 -0.62 -24.05
C LYS A 408 -1.61 -1.66 -24.79
N LEU A 409 -1.95 -2.95 -24.75
CA LEU A 409 -1.23 -3.98 -25.51
C LEU A 409 -1.21 -3.67 -27.01
N PHE A 410 -2.33 -3.22 -27.59
CA PHE A 410 -2.37 -2.82 -28.99
C PHE A 410 -1.51 -1.58 -29.26
N ARG A 411 -1.59 -0.55 -28.41
CA ARG A 411 -0.76 0.66 -28.54
C ARG A 411 0.74 0.36 -28.45
N ASP A 412 1.14 -0.45 -27.47
CA ASP A 412 2.54 -0.84 -27.25
C ASP A 412 3.06 -1.73 -28.40
N SER A 413 2.17 -2.44 -29.09
CA SER A 413 2.47 -3.21 -30.32
C SER A 413 2.53 -2.34 -31.57
N GLY A 414 2.29 -1.03 -31.47
CA GLY A 414 2.37 -0.07 -32.57
C GLY A 414 1.10 0.11 -33.39
N PHE A 415 -0.07 -0.32 -32.90
CA PHE A 415 -1.34 -0.04 -33.55
C PHE A 415 -1.72 1.44 -33.39
N GLU A 416 -2.26 2.02 -34.46
CA GLU A 416 -2.80 3.37 -34.50
C GLU A 416 -4.31 3.35 -34.73
N LEU A 417 -5.03 4.37 -34.24
CA LEU A 417 -6.48 4.47 -34.41
C LEU A 417 -6.82 5.12 -35.76
N ASP A 418 -7.48 4.38 -36.65
CA ASP A 418 -7.98 4.86 -37.95
C ASP A 418 -9.47 4.55 -38.09
N ARG A 419 -10.30 5.59 -38.19
CA ARG A 419 -11.77 5.49 -38.38
C ARG A 419 -12.46 4.49 -37.43
N GLY A 420 -12.08 4.49 -36.15
CA GLY A 420 -12.67 3.63 -35.11
C GLY A 420 -12.14 2.20 -35.08
N ARG A 421 -11.06 1.88 -35.82
CA ARG A 421 -10.37 0.59 -35.78
C ARG A 421 -8.90 0.76 -35.44
N LEU A 422 -8.31 -0.24 -34.78
CA LEU A 422 -6.88 -0.28 -34.52
C LEU A 422 -6.18 -0.85 -35.75
N VAL A 423 -5.20 -0.15 -36.30
CA VAL A 423 -4.50 -0.52 -37.53
C VAL A 423 -3.00 -0.61 -37.30
N LEU A 424 -2.37 -1.66 -37.83
CA LEU A 424 -0.92 -1.86 -37.82
C LEU A 424 -0.41 -2.11 -39.25
N ILE A 425 0.40 -1.19 -39.77
CA ILE A 425 0.96 -1.24 -41.13
C ILE A 425 2.49 -1.45 -41.13
N ASP A 426 3.14 -1.25 -39.99
CA ASP A 426 4.59 -1.41 -39.82
C ASP A 426 4.97 -2.91 -39.84
N GLU A 427 5.76 -3.33 -40.83
CA GLU A 427 6.10 -4.74 -41.08
C GLU A 427 6.91 -5.39 -39.94
N GLU A 428 7.84 -4.66 -39.31
CA GLU A 428 8.66 -5.20 -38.20
C GLU A 428 7.81 -5.40 -36.95
N LYS A 429 6.93 -4.44 -36.66
CA LYS A 429 5.99 -4.52 -35.54
C LYS A 429 4.90 -5.56 -35.77
N LEU A 430 4.46 -5.74 -37.03
CA LEU A 430 3.48 -6.76 -37.41
C LEU A 430 3.99 -8.16 -37.09
N TYR A 431 5.23 -8.47 -37.45
CA TYR A 431 5.84 -9.75 -37.12
C TYR A 431 5.90 -9.98 -35.60
N THR A 432 6.33 -8.96 -34.85
CA THR A 432 6.43 -9.02 -33.38
C THR A 432 5.06 -9.22 -32.73
N PHE A 433 4.03 -8.51 -33.22
CA PHE A 433 2.66 -8.66 -32.74
C PHE A 433 2.12 -10.07 -32.96
N ILE A 434 2.28 -10.63 -34.17
CA ILE A 434 1.80 -11.98 -34.52
C ILE A 434 2.46 -13.04 -33.63
N LYS A 435 3.76 -12.91 -33.37
CA LYS A 435 4.53 -13.88 -32.60
C LYS A 435 4.30 -13.79 -31.10
N ASP A 436 4.29 -12.58 -30.53
CA ASP A 436 4.40 -12.41 -29.08
C ASP A 436 3.08 -11.97 -28.42
N VAL A 437 2.22 -11.24 -29.14
CA VAL A 437 1.03 -10.60 -28.57
C VAL A 437 -0.26 -11.30 -29.00
N ALA A 438 -0.35 -11.78 -30.24
CA ALA A 438 -1.54 -12.46 -30.75
C ALA A 438 -1.91 -13.71 -29.93
N HIS A 439 -0.93 -14.51 -29.53
CA HIS A 439 -1.14 -15.66 -28.64
C HIS A 439 -1.63 -15.27 -27.24
N ARG A 440 -1.15 -14.14 -26.70
CA ARG A 440 -1.59 -13.61 -25.40
C ARG A 440 -3.03 -13.12 -25.46
N LEU A 441 -3.40 -12.43 -26.54
CA LEU A 441 -4.78 -11.99 -26.79
C LEU A 441 -5.73 -13.17 -26.96
N ALA A 442 -5.31 -14.23 -27.66
CA ALA A 442 -6.07 -15.47 -27.79
C ALA A 442 -6.26 -16.22 -26.45
N GLY A 443 -5.35 -16.03 -25.48
CA GLY A 443 -5.53 -16.54 -24.12
C GLY A 443 -6.52 -15.72 -23.27
N MET A 444 -6.80 -14.47 -23.65
CA MET A 444 -7.67 -13.54 -22.91
C MET A 444 -9.09 -13.45 -23.47
N GLY A 445 -9.34 -13.97 -24.69
CA GLY A 445 -10.67 -14.08 -25.26
C GLY A 445 -10.66 -14.66 -26.68
N GLU A 446 -11.76 -14.43 -27.40
CA GLU A 446 -11.96 -15.00 -28.73
C GLU A 446 -11.35 -14.10 -29.79
N VAL A 447 -10.41 -14.66 -30.57
CA VAL A 447 -9.75 -13.96 -31.68
C VAL A 447 -10.13 -14.62 -33.00
N TYR A 448 -10.73 -13.85 -33.89
CA TYR A 448 -11.20 -14.27 -35.20
C TYR A 448 -10.29 -13.68 -36.28
N TYR A 449 -9.81 -14.53 -37.19
CA TYR A 449 -8.97 -14.13 -38.33
C TYR A 449 -9.76 -14.28 -39.62
N SER A 450 -9.76 -13.24 -40.46
CA SER A 450 -10.32 -13.33 -41.80
C SER A 450 -9.47 -14.24 -42.70
N SER A 451 -10.07 -14.78 -43.77
CA SER A 451 -9.42 -15.74 -44.66
C SER A 451 -8.15 -15.21 -45.33
N ASP A 452 -8.10 -13.91 -45.56
CA ASP A 452 -7.00 -13.14 -46.14
C ASP A 452 -5.82 -12.92 -45.20
N VAL A 453 -5.98 -13.12 -43.89
CA VAL A 453 -4.85 -13.05 -42.93
C VAL A 453 -4.56 -14.38 -42.24
N LYS A 454 -5.48 -15.35 -42.32
CA LYS A 454 -5.36 -16.67 -41.65
C LYS A 454 -4.07 -17.42 -41.96
N HIS A 455 -3.52 -17.24 -43.17
CA HIS A 455 -2.27 -17.85 -43.58
C HIS A 455 -1.04 -17.30 -42.85
N LEU A 456 -1.10 -16.05 -42.37
CA LEU A 456 -0.06 -15.44 -41.54
C LEU A 456 0.03 -16.07 -40.14
N PHE A 457 -0.98 -16.86 -39.76
CA PHE A 457 -1.14 -17.48 -38.43
C PHE A 457 -1.19 -19.03 -38.50
N SER A 458 -0.73 -19.68 -39.60
CA SER A 458 -0.83 -21.14 -39.83
C SER A 458 0.52 -21.89 -39.84
N THR A 459 0.58 -23.12 -39.30
CA THR A 459 1.80 -23.91 -38.98
C THR A 459 1.89 -25.31 -39.64
N LYS A 460 2.11 -25.45 -40.96
CA LYS A 460 2.40 -26.78 -41.58
C LYS A 460 3.55 -26.74 -42.61
N ALA A 461 4.50 -27.68 -42.50
CA ALA A 461 5.73 -27.79 -43.33
C ALA A 461 5.67 -28.86 -44.47
N PRO A 462 6.45 -28.73 -45.58
CA PRO A 462 6.48 -29.66 -46.73
C PRO A 462 7.49 -30.84 -46.59
N LYS A 463 7.42 -31.87 -47.47
CA LYS A 463 8.24 -33.11 -47.43
C LYS A 463 9.28 -33.20 -48.58
N ILE A 464 10.50 -33.69 -48.30
CA ILE A 464 11.62 -33.86 -49.27
C ILE A 464 11.99 -35.35 -49.45
N ARG A 465 12.39 -35.79 -50.66
CA ARG A 465 13.00 -37.12 -50.91
C ARG A 465 14.36 -37.00 -51.62
N THR A 466 15.37 -37.72 -51.12
CA THR A 466 16.74 -37.72 -51.66
C THR A 466 17.24 -39.14 -51.96
N SER A 467 18.02 -39.29 -53.04
CA SER A 467 18.67 -40.55 -53.43
C SER A 467 20.10 -40.30 -53.89
N VAL A 468 21.00 -41.24 -53.58
CA VAL A 468 22.45 -41.13 -53.84
C VAL A 468 22.93 -42.37 -54.58
N ARG A 469 23.66 -42.19 -55.69
CA ARG A 469 24.29 -43.27 -56.45
C ARG A 469 25.76 -42.95 -56.72
N SER A 470 26.62 -43.97 -56.60
CA SER A 470 28.04 -43.86 -56.94
C SER A 470 28.26 -44.20 -58.42
N LEU A 471 29.06 -43.38 -59.11
CA LEU A 471 29.50 -43.59 -60.49
C LEU A 471 31.00 -43.92 -60.51
N ALA A 472 31.45 -44.60 -61.58
CA ALA A 472 32.86 -44.96 -61.75
C ALA A 472 33.75 -43.70 -61.82
N GLY A 473 34.92 -43.76 -61.17
CA GLY A 473 35.85 -42.63 -61.06
C GLY A 473 35.71 -41.80 -59.77
N ASN A 474 35.17 -42.40 -58.69
CA ASN A 474 34.97 -41.75 -57.39
C ASN A 474 34.05 -40.52 -57.40
N LEU A 475 33.14 -40.44 -58.38
CA LEU A 475 32.13 -39.39 -58.44
C LEU A 475 30.79 -39.90 -57.88
N LEU A 476 30.14 -39.05 -57.08
CA LEU A 476 28.83 -39.30 -56.48
C LEU A 476 27.76 -38.47 -57.20
N GLU A 477 26.71 -39.12 -57.68
CA GLU A 477 25.51 -38.48 -58.21
C GLU A 477 24.43 -38.47 -57.13
N ILE A 478 24.02 -37.29 -56.70
CA ILE A 478 22.95 -37.08 -55.70
C ILE A 478 21.75 -36.49 -56.44
N ARG A 479 20.63 -37.22 -56.45
CA ARG A 479 19.35 -36.72 -56.98
C ARG A 479 18.42 -36.39 -55.84
N MET A 480 17.99 -35.14 -55.79
CA MET A 480 17.01 -34.63 -54.83
C MET A 480 15.76 -34.29 -55.61
N ASP A 481 14.66 -35.01 -55.32
CA ASP A 481 13.37 -34.71 -55.91
C ASP A 481 12.60 -33.91 -54.87
N MET A 482 12.51 -32.61 -55.13
CA MET A 482 11.84 -31.66 -54.27
C MET A 482 10.63 -31.12 -55.03
N GLU A 483 9.43 -31.28 -54.47
CA GLU A 483 8.17 -30.87 -55.09
C GLU A 483 8.18 -29.34 -55.36
N GLY A 484 8.54 -28.90 -56.58
CA GLY A 484 8.46 -27.49 -56.99
C GLY A 484 9.75 -26.77 -57.38
N ILE A 485 10.92 -27.42 -57.46
CA ILE A 485 12.14 -26.82 -58.04
C ILE A 485 12.44 -27.45 -59.40
N ASP A 486 12.47 -26.62 -60.46
CA ASP A 486 12.84 -27.07 -61.81
C ASP A 486 14.36 -27.10 -62.06
N GLU A 487 14.78 -27.87 -63.05
CA GLU A 487 16.19 -28.10 -63.43
C GLU A 487 16.91 -26.80 -63.84
N LYS A 488 16.15 -25.84 -64.38
CA LYS A 488 16.64 -24.52 -64.81
C LYS A 488 17.01 -23.64 -63.63
N THR A 489 16.24 -23.74 -62.56
CA THR A 489 16.44 -23.04 -61.29
C THR A 489 17.69 -23.57 -60.57
N ALA A 490 17.96 -24.87 -60.66
CA ALA A 490 19.17 -25.49 -60.12
C ALA A 490 20.47 -25.04 -60.83
N GLU A 491 20.46 -24.89 -62.16
CA GLU A 491 21.62 -24.37 -62.90
C GLU A 491 21.94 -22.91 -62.54
N GLU A 492 20.93 -22.06 -62.35
CA GLU A 492 21.14 -20.65 -61.98
C GLU A 492 21.73 -20.51 -60.58
N ILE A 493 21.35 -21.38 -59.65
CA ILE A 493 21.95 -21.49 -58.31
C ILE A 493 23.45 -21.83 -58.43
N LEU A 494 23.79 -22.88 -59.17
CA LEU A 494 25.18 -23.35 -59.31
C LEU A 494 26.08 -22.28 -59.94
N ARG A 495 25.54 -21.52 -60.90
CA ARG A 495 26.27 -20.40 -61.51
C ARG A 495 26.55 -19.28 -60.51
N ALA A 496 25.61 -18.97 -59.61
CA ALA A 496 25.79 -17.94 -58.59
C ALA A 496 26.84 -18.29 -57.53
N ILE A 497 26.96 -19.57 -57.18
CA ILE A 497 28.03 -20.08 -56.30
C ILE A 497 29.40 -19.93 -56.99
N LYS A 498 29.51 -20.32 -58.26
CA LYS A 498 30.76 -20.19 -59.03
C LYS A 498 31.21 -18.74 -59.16
N GLU A 499 30.26 -17.81 -59.25
CA GLU A 499 30.48 -16.36 -59.26
C GLU A 499 30.70 -15.75 -57.86
N LYS A 500 30.75 -16.57 -56.79
CA LYS A 500 30.94 -16.17 -55.38
C LYS A 500 29.98 -15.07 -54.92
N LYS A 501 28.73 -15.11 -55.38
CA LYS A 501 27.73 -14.13 -54.99
C LYS A 501 27.38 -14.29 -53.50
N LYS A 502 27.28 -13.17 -52.79
CA LYS A 502 26.91 -13.13 -51.36
C LYS A 502 25.47 -13.59 -51.10
N TYR A 503 24.60 -13.53 -52.11
CA TYR A 503 23.21 -13.95 -52.05
C TYR A 503 22.74 -14.38 -53.46
N PHE A 504 21.83 -15.36 -53.54
CA PHE A 504 21.14 -15.75 -54.77
C PHE A 504 19.67 -16.05 -54.45
N ARG A 505 18.75 -15.37 -55.14
CA ARG A 505 17.29 -15.47 -54.94
C ARG A 505 16.68 -16.15 -56.16
N LEU A 506 15.84 -17.18 -55.95
CA LEU A 506 15.14 -17.85 -57.04
C LEU A 506 14.06 -16.94 -57.65
N LYS A 507 13.74 -17.18 -58.93
CA LYS A 507 12.91 -16.29 -59.76
C LYS A 507 11.45 -16.14 -59.30
N ASP A 508 10.95 -17.01 -58.43
CA ASP A 508 9.60 -16.92 -57.87
C ASP A 508 9.50 -15.98 -56.66
N GLY A 509 10.64 -15.49 -56.14
CA GLY A 509 10.68 -14.39 -55.20
C GLY A 509 10.12 -14.67 -53.80
N SER A 510 9.79 -15.92 -53.44
CA SER A 510 9.27 -16.23 -52.11
C SER A 510 10.36 -16.35 -51.04
N ASP A 511 9.96 -15.98 -49.82
CA ASP A 511 10.80 -15.96 -48.62
C ASP A 511 11.04 -17.41 -48.15
N PHE A 512 12.29 -17.82 -47.92
CA PHE A 512 12.63 -19.21 -47.61
C PHE A 512 11.89 -19.72 -46.35
N ASN A 513 11.65 -18.84 -45.39
CA ASN A 513 10.87 -19.16 -44.19
C ASN A 513 9.36 -19.29 -44.38
N SER A 514 8.84 -18.90 -45.55
CA SER A 514 7.42 -19.10 -45.93
C SER A 514 7.14 -20.50 -46.47
N GLY A 515 8.15 -21.39 -46.51
CA GLY A 515 8.03 -22.76 -47.00
C GLY A 515 8.00 -22.88 -48.53
N LYS A 516 8.16 -21.77 -49.26
CA LYS A 516 8.33 -21.75 -50.72
C LYS A 516 9.79 -21.44 -51.06
N GLY A 517 10.54 -22.51 -51.31
CA GLY A 517 11.98 -22.54 -51.53
C GLY A 517 12.56 -23.73 -50.78
N GLN A 518 13.08 -24.74 -51.48
CA GLN A 518 13.37 -26.05 -50.89
C GLN A 518 14.85 -26.26 -50.53
N ALA A 519 15.72 -25.33 -50.94
CA ALA A 519 17.12 -25.27 -50.51
C ALA A 519 17.60 -23.82 -50.41
N PHE A 520 18.37 -23.50 -49.38
CA PHE A 520 18.97 -22.18 -49.16
C PHE A 520 20.48 -22.32 -49.00
N LEU A 521 21.24 -21.69 -49.90
CA LEU A 521 22.69 -21.81 -49.93
C LEU A 521 23.32 -20.57 -49.33
N LEU A 522 24.18 -20.79 -48.35
CA LEU A 522 24.81 -19.76 -47.57
C LEU A 522 26.30 -20.07 -47.40
N SER A 523 27.15 -19.07 -47.53
CA SER A 523 28.55 -19.21 -47.08
C SER A 523 28.63 -19.21 -45.55
N LEU A 524 29.56 -19.98 -44.97
CA LEU A 524 29.74 -20.06 -43.51
C LEU A 524 29.92 -18.69 -42.84
N LYS A 525 30.65 -17.76 -43.47
CA LYS A 525 30.80 -16.38 -42.97
C LYS A 525 29.50 -15.57 -42.99
N ALA A 526 28.64 -15.82 -43.98
CA ALA A 526 27.31 -15.19 -44.05
C ALA A 526 26.32 -15.79 -43.02
N GLY A 527 26.60 -16.99 -42.49
CA GLY A 527 25.88 -17.58 -41.34
C GLY A 527 26.05 -16.82 -40.03
N GLY A 528 27.11 -16.01 -39.92
CA GLY A 528 27.36 -15.18 -38.73
C GLY A 528 26.45 -13.96 -38.60
N VAL A 529 25.74 -13.54 -39.66
CA VAL A 529 25.10 -12.20 -39.74
C VAL A 529 23.66 -12.18 -39.22
N GLY A 530 23.28 -13.12 -38.36
CA GLY A 530 22.01 -13.06 -37.63
C GLY A 530 20.75 -13.49 -38.40
N LEU A 531 20.90 -14.17 -39.53
CA LEU A 531 19.78 -14.71 -40.32
C LEU A 531 19.04 -15.81 -39.54
N ASN A 532 17.70 -15.78 -39.55
CA ASN A 532 16.88 -16.85 -39.00
C ASN A 532 16.41 -17.74 -40.15
N LEU A 533 16.79 -19.02 -40.13
CA LEU A 533 16.43 -20.01 -41.14
C LEU A 533 15.63 -21.14 -40.48
N THR A 534 14.70 -20.79 -39.59
CA THR A 534 13.95 -21.75 -38.74
C THR A 534 13.02 -22.67 -39.51
N SER A 535 12.83 -22.43 -40.82
CA SER A 535 12.17 -23.34 -41.75
C SER A 535 13.05 -24.48 -42.24
N ALA A 536 14.39 -24.36 -42.15
CA ALA A 536 15.31 -25.43 -42.51
C ALA A 536 15.43 -26.44 -41.36
N ASP A 537 15.09 -27.69 -41.61
CA ASP A 537 15.27 -28.80 -40.67
C ASP A 537 16.56 -29.60 -40.96
N THR A 538 17.25 -29.32 -42.06
CA THR A 538 18.45 -30.04 -42.47
C THR A 538 19.55 -29.06 -42.86
N VAL A 539 20.70 -29.16 -42.20
CA VAL A 539 21.89 -28.36 -42.48
C VAL A 539 23.00 -29.28 -42.97
N ILE A 540 23.62 -28.93 -44.09
CA ILE A 540 24.74 -29.69 -44.67
C ILE A 540 25.98 -28.79 -44.73
N HIS A 541 26.99 -29.12 -43.93
CA HIS A 541 28.32 -28.53 -44.02
C HIS A 541 29.16 -29.31 -45.04
N PHE A 542 29.48 -28.65 -46.14
CA PHE A 542 30.23 -29.23 -47.25
C PHE A 542 31.75 -29.25 -47.00
N ASP A 543 32.28 -28.26 -46.28
CA ASP A 543 33.71 -28.12 -45.95
C ASP A 543 33.89 -27.74 -44.47
N PRO A 544 34.92 -28.28 -43.77
CA PRO A 544 35.19 -27.90 -42.39
C PRO A 544 35.85 -26.52 -42.30
N TRP A 545 35.49 -25.77 -41.28
CA TRP A 545 36.09 -24.49 -40.95
C TRP A 545 37.19 -24.63 -39.89
N TRP A 546 37.97 -23.59 -39.63
CA TRP A 546 39.02 -23.67 -38.60
C TRP A 546 38.51 -23.48 -37.17
N ASN A 547 37.38 -22.79 -37.03
CA ASN A 547 36.75 -22.49 -35.75
C ASN A 547 35.38 -23.18 -35.68
N PRO A 548 35.19 -24.19 -34.82
CA PRO A 548 33.95 -24.97 -34.75
C PRO A 548 32.75 -24.11 -34.37
N ALA A 549 32.96 -23.04 -33.59
CA ALA A 549 31.89 -22.14 -33.17
C ALA A 549 31.23 -21.42 -34.36
N VAL A 550 31.94 -21.26 -35.49
CA VAL A 550 31.38 -20.63 -36.70
C VAL A 550 30.45 -21.61 -37.44
N GLU A 551 30.78 -22.90 -37.46
CA GLU A 551 29.92 -23.94 -38.01
C GLU A 551 28.67 -24.12 -37.15
N GLU A 552 28.85 -24.24 -35.83
CA GLU A 552 27.74 -24.33 -34.87
C GLU A 552 26.82 -23.12 -34.97
N GLN A 553 27.38 -21.90 -35.00
CA GLN A 553 26.58 -20.68 -35.15
C GLN A 553 25.81 -20.64 -36.48
N ALA A 554 26.33 -21.23 -37.55
CA ALA A 554 25.63 -21.34 -38.82
C ALA A 554 24.50 -22.37 -38.75
N ALA A 555 24.71 -23.52 -38.10
CA ALA A 555 23.68 -24.52 -37.86
C ALA A 555 22.57 -24.02 -36.90
N ASP A 556 22.94 -23.24 -35.88
CA ASP A 556 22.04 -22.57 -34.93
C ASP A 556 21.10 -21.55 -35.59
N ARG A 557 21.36 -21.17 -36.85
CA ARG A 557 20.40 -20.36 -37.62
C ARG A 557 19.15 -21.16 -37.99
N ALA A 558 19.32 -22.46 -38.19
CA ALA A 558 18.24 -23.42 -38.40
C ALA A 558 17.70 -23.95 -37.05
N TYR A 559 18.59 -24.25 -36.10
CA TYR A 559 18.24 -24.65 -34.74
C TYR A 559 18.02 -23.44 -33.83
N ARG A 560 16.89 -22.75 -34.04
CA ARG A 560 16.53 -21.52 -33.31
C ARG A 560 15.08 -21.52 -32.87
N ILE A 561 14.75 -20.67 -31.91
CA ILE A 561 13.39 -20.52 -31.37
C ILE A 561 12.42 -20.15 -32.50
N GLY A 562 11.47 -21.05 -32.79
CA GLY A 562 10.59 -21.00 -33.96
C GLY A 562 10.77 -22.19 -34.92
N GLN A 563 11.75 -23.06 -34.69
CA GLN A 563 11.88 -24.35 -35.35
C GLN A 563 10.90 -25.37 -34.73
N GLU A 564 10.11 -26.04 -35.58
CA GLU A 564 9.11 -27.02 -35.16
C GLU A 564 9.56 -28.48 -35.40
N ASN A 565 10.61 -28.69 -36.19
CA ASN A 565 11.16 -30.01 -36.54
C ASN A 565 12.56 -30.24 -35.97
N ASN A 566 12.97 -31.51 -35.83
CA ASN A 566 14.33 -31.83 -35.39
C ASN A 566 15.34 -31.43 -36.46
N VAL A 567 16.27 -30.55 -36.10
CA VAL A 567 17.34 -30.11 -37.03
C VAL A 567 18.42 -31.17 -37.13
N GLN A 568 18.63 -31.71 -38.33
CA GLN A 568 19.71 -32.65 -38.62
C GLN A 568 20.89 -31.91 -39.26
N VAL A 569 22.07 -32.04 -38.64
CA VAL A 569 23.30 -31.45 -39.14
C VAL A 569 24.21 -32.55 -39.70
N PHE A 570 24.45 -32.51 -41.00
CA PHE A 570 25.39 -33.39 -41.68
C PHE A 570 26.68 -32.64 -41.98
N ARG A 571 27.82 -33.24 -41.67
CA ARG A 571 29.14 -32.69 -42.01
C ARG A 571 29.92 -33.70 -42.83
N PHE A 572 30.38 -33.28 -44.00
CA PHE A 572 31.21 -34.11 -44.86
C PHE A 572 32.68 -33.81 -44.60
N ILE A 573 33.46 -34.86 -44.34
CA ILE A 573 34.91 -34.80 -44.10
C ILE A 573 35.57 -35.85 -44.99
N THR A 574 36.51 -35.40 -45.83
CA THR A 574 37.21 -36.27 -46.77
C THR A 574 38.40 -36.94 -46.09
N ARG A 575 38.40 -38.28 -46.04
CA ARG A 575 39.47 -39.07 -45.39
C ARG A 575 40.83 -38.90 -46.08
N GLY A 576 41.91 -38.89 -45.31
CA GLY A 576 43.29 -38.77 -45.80
C GLY A 576 43.64 -37.38 -46.33
N THR A 577 42.82 -36.37 -46.03
CA THR A 577 43.05 -34.98 -46.45
C THR A 577 43.26 -34.06 -45.25
N ILE A 578 43.60 -32.80 -45.52
CA ILE A 578 43.72 -31.78 -44.49
C ILE A 578 42.42 -31.59 -43.69
N GLU A 579 41.26 -31.95 -44.24
CA GLU A 579 39.95 -31.86 -43.58
C GLU A 579 39.85 -32.75 -42.33
N GLU A 580 40.42 -33.96 -42.35
CA GLU A 580 40.47 -34.85 -41.18
C GLU A 580 41.27 -34.23 -40.03
N LYS A 581 42.41 -33.58 -40.36
CA LYS A 581 43.24 -32.92 -39.34
C LYS A 581 42.59 -31.68 -38.76
N ILE A 582 41.86 -30.93 -39.58
CA ILE A 582 41.07 -29.79 -39.13
C ILE A 582 40.02 -30.28 -38.14
N ASP A 583 39.31 -31.37 -38.46
CA ASP A 583 38.33 -31.98 -37.55
C ASP A 583 38.95 -32.43 -36.21
N GLU A 584 40.11 -33.10 -36.25
CA GLU A 584 40.82 -33.51 -35.04
C GLU A 584 41.26 -32.32 -34.16
N LEU A 585 41.75 -31.24 -34.78
CA LEU A 585 42.12 -30.02 -34.06
C LEU A 585 40.92 -29.33 -33.41
N GLN A 586 39.77 -29.30 -34.09
CA GLN A 586 38.54 -28.78 -33.50
C GLN A 586 38.13 -29.57 -32.26
N LYS A 587 38.17 -30.90 -32.33
CA LYS A 587 37.84 -31.80 -31.19
C LYS A 587 38.76 -31.54 -30.00
N ARG A 588 40.08 -31.51 -30.21
CA ARG A 588 41.05 -31.22 -29.13
C ARG A 588 40.79 -29.86 -28.47
N LYS A 589 40.49 -28.81 -29.25
CA LYS A 589 40.17 -27.49 -28.70
C LYS A 589 38.87 -27.48 -27.89
N LYS A 590 37.85 -28.21 -28.34
CA LYS A 590 36.56 -28.30 -27.64
C LYS A 590 36.72 -29.02 -26.29
N ASP A 591 37.52 -30.09 -26.26
CA ASP A 591 37.83 -30.83 -25.03
C ASP A 591 38.60 -29.96 -24.02
N LEU A 592 39.61 -29.20 -24.47
CA LEU A 592 40.37 -28.28 -23.62
C LEU A 592 39.49 -27.20 -23.00
N ILE A 593 38.61 -26.58 -23.79
CA ILE A 593 37.67 -25.55 -23.32
C ILE A 593 36.72 -26.12 -22.26
N SER A 594 36.20 -27.34 -22.48
CA SER A 594 35.31 -27.99 -21.50
C SER A 594 35.98 -28.28 -20.16
N SER A 595 37.31 -28.49 -20.14
CA SER A 595 38.07 -28.79 -18.92
C SER A 595 38.44 -27.56 -18.06
N ILE A 596 38.29 -26.34 -18.59
CA ILE A 596 38.71 -25.08 -17.95
C ILE A 596 37.53 -24.32 -17.30
N VAL A 597 36.28 -24.66 -17.65
CA VAL A 597 35.06 -23.91 -17.25
C VAL A 597 34.70 -24.02 -15.74
N SER A 598 35.45 -24.74 -14.92
CA SER A 598 35.22 -24.84 -13.47
C SER A 598 35.85 -23.74 -12.60
N GLU A 599 36.78 -22.91 -13.08
CA GLU A 599 37.29 -21.76 -12.31
C GLU A 599 37.73 -20.58 -13.21
N GLY A 600 36.88 -19.56 -13.36
CA GLY A 600 37.25 -18.19 -13.76
C GLY A 600 37.77 -17.96 -15.19
N GLU A 601 37.20 -16.97 -15.89
CA GLU A 601 37.44 -16.65 -17.30
C GLU A 601 38.92 -16.50 -17.73
N VAL A 602 39.31 -17.19 -18.82
CA VAL A 602 40.49 -16.86 -19.63
C VAL A 602 40.19 -17.04 -21.13
N PHE A 603 40.51 -16.04 -21.94
CA PHE A 603 40.49 -16.09 -23.41
C PHE A 603 41.75 -16.79 -23.96
N ILE A 604 41.61 -17.72 -24.92
CA ILE A 604 42.73 -18.32 -25.66
C ILE A 604 42.46 -18.20 -27.16
N ASN A 605 43.33 -17.53 -27.93
CA ASN A 605 43.12 -17.29 -29.37
C ASN A 605 44.39 -17.36 -30.24
N ALA A 606 45.33 -18.26 -29.98
CA ALA A 606 46.46 -18.50 -30.92
C ALA A 606 46.84 -19.98 -31.04
N LEU A 607 47.00 -20.46 -32.29
CA LEU A 607 47.64 -21.74 -32.61
C LEU A 607 49.17 -21.57 -32.57
N SER A 608 49.88 -22.55 -32.02
CA SER A 608 51.34 -22.57 -31.98
C SER A 608 51.94 -22.92 -33.35
N LYS A 609 53.20 -22.53 -33.56
CA LYS A 609 53.92 -22.79 -34.82
C LYS A 609 54.03 -24.29 -35.13
N ASP A 610 54.15 -25.13 -34.11
CA ASP A 610 54.29 -26.58 -34.26
C ASP A 610 52.97 -27.22 -34.71
N GLU A 611 51.83 -26.76 -34.18
CA GLU A 611 50.49 -27.17 -34.64
C GLU A 611 50.24 -26.79 -36.10
N ILE A 612 50.73 -25.63 -36.53
CA ILE A 612 50.65 -25.20 -37.94
C ILE A 612 51.48 -26.12 -38.84
N MET A 613 52.66 -26.56 -38.41
CA MET A 613 53.51 -27.44 -39.20
C MET A 613 52.94 -28.87 -39.31
N GLU A 614 52.20 -29.32 -38.30
CA GLU A 614 51.58 -30.64 -38.27
C GLU A 614 50.43 -30.79 -39.28
N LEU A 615 49.71 -29.69 -39.56
CA LEU A 615 48.67 -29.62 -40.59
C LEU A 615 49.18 -29.99 -41.99
N PHE A 616 50.42 -29.62 -42.31
CA PHE A 616 51.00 -29.83 -43.65
C PHE A 616 51.79 -31.13 -43.80
N ARG A 617 51.97 -31.94 -42.74
CA ARG A 617 52.66 -33.25 -42.83
C ARG A 617 51.72 -34.34 -43.37
N VAL A 618 51.77 -34.65 -44.66
CA VAL A 618 50.98 -35.76 -45.22
C VAL A 618 51.44 -37.09 -44.61
N GLY A 619 50.50 -37.88 -44.10
CA GLY A 619 50.72 -39.26 -43.66
C GLY A 619 50.38 -40.23 -44.78
#